data_AF-A0A9J7L2R0-F1
#
_entry.id   AF-A0A9J7L2R0-F1
#
_cell.length_a   1.000
_cell.length_b   1.000
_cell.length_c   1.000
_cell.angle_alpha   90.00
_cell.angle_beta   90.00
_cell.angle_gamma   90.00
#
_symmetry.space_group_name_H-M   'P 1'
#
loop_
_entity.id
_entity.type
_entity.pdbx_description
1 polymer ?
#
loop_
_entity_poly.entity_id
_entity_poly.type
_entity_poly.pdbx_seq_one_letter_code
_entity_poly.pdbx_strand_id
1 'polypeptide(L)'
;MASSRQKSASGGSSNGAPRESNIQVMVRVRPLNQSEKSKGSHSIIDVKNHREVSVATKEPGFGGHSTKKFSFDRAFNPNSKQVDVYKEVVMPLLDEVLEGYNCTVFA
;
A
#
# COMPACT_ATOMS: atom_id res chain seq x y z
N MET A 1 0.68 -49.70 4.17
CA MET A 1 0.07 -50.19 2.92
C MET A 1 -0.95 -49.16 2.45
N ALA A 2 -0.85 -48.78 1.16
CA ALA A 2 -1.80 -48.00 0.35
C ALA A 2 -2.09 -46.54 0.82
N SER A 3 -2.16 -45.51 -0.04
CA SER A 3 -2.27 -45.49 -1.49
C SER A 3 -1.84 -44.11 -2.03
N SER A 4 -1.10 -44.12 -3.14
CA SER A 4 -0.91 -42.98 -4.03
C SER A 4 -2.17 -42.78 -4.88
N ARG A 5 -2.52 -41.53 -5.20
CA ARG A 5 -3.29 -41.20 -6.42
C ARG A 5 -3.02 -39.75 -6.85
N GLN A 6 -2.47 -39.61 -8.06
CA GLN A 6 -2.33 -38.35 -8.78
C GLN A 6 -3.59 -38.00 -9.61
N LYS A 7 -3.74 -36.67 -9.80
CA LYS A 7 -4.37 -35.89 -10.89
C LYS A 7 -5.89 -35.93 -11.11
N SER A 8 -6.48 -34.73 -11.07
CA SER A 8 -7.27 -34.20 -12.18
C SER A 8 -7.31 -32.65 -12.10
N ALA A 9 -7.14 -32.02 -13.27
CA ALA A 9 -7.31 -30.58 -13.44
C ALA A 9 -8.81 -30.26 -13.43
N SER A 10 -9.21 -29.25 -12.67
CA SER A 10 -10.46 -28.53 -12.90
C SER A 10 -10.22 -27.06 -12.58
N GLY A 11 -10.53 -26.21 -13.55
CA GLY A 11 -10.47 -24.77 -13.39
C GLY A 11 -11.48 -24.34 -12.33
N GLY A 12 -10.99 -23.54 -11.38
CA GLY A 12 -11.80 -22.84 -10.42
C GLY A 12 -11.07 -21.56 -10.05
N SER A 13 -11.59 -20.42 -10.48
CA SER A 13 -11.28 -19.13 -9.89
C SER A 13 -11.76 -19.15 -8.44
N SER A 14 -10.94 -19.68 -7.54
CA SER A 14 -11.21 -19.60 -6.11
C SER A 14 -10.83 -18.22 -5.62
N ASN A 15 -11.86 -17.45 -5.30
CA ASN A 15 -11.87 -16.25 -4.47
C ASN A 15 -10.59 -16.08 -3.65
N GLY A 16 -9.94 -14.93 -3.83
CA GLY A 16 -8.78 -14.54 -3.05
C GLY A 16 -9.10 -14.73 -1.58
N ALA A 17 -8.38 -15.64 -0.94
CA ALA A 17 -8.46 -15.84 0.50
C ALA A 17 -8.34 -14.46 1.19
N PRO A 18 -9.16 -14.18 2.21
CA PRO A 18 -9.00 -12.96 2.99
C PRO A 18 -7.57 -12.98 3.53
N ARG A 19 -6.85 -11.86 3.38
CA ARG A 19 -5.46 -11.80 3.83
C ARG A 19 -5.46 -11.98 5.35
N GLU A 20 -4.84 -13.05 5.84
CA GLU A 20 -4.68 -13.43 7.25
C GLU A 20 -3.70 -12.50 8.00
N SER A 21 -3.79 -11.18 7.79
CA SER A 21 -2.89 -10.20 8.39
C SER A 21 -3.69 -9.23 9.25
N ASN A 22 -3.55 -9.37 10.56
CA ASN A 22 -4.19 -8.52 11.58
C ASN A 22 -3.62 -7.09 11.63
N ILE A 23 -2.59 -6.81 10.85
CA ILE A 23 -1.95 -5.51 10.74
C ILE A 23 -1.81 -5.21 9.25
N GLN A 24 -2.28 -4.03 8.84
CA GLN A 24 -2.09 -3.52 7.49
C GLN A 24 -1.32 -2.21 7.55
N VAL A 25 -0.28 -2.08 6.73
CA VAL A 25 0.55 -0.88 6.67
C VAL A 25 0.29 -0.16 5.36
N MET A 26 -0.32 1.02 5.47
CA MET A 26 -0.66 1.88 4.35
C MET A 26 0.15 3.16 4.37
N VAL A 27 0.47 3.69 3.19
CA VAL A 27 1.17 4.98 3.06
C VAL A 27 0.40 5.91 2.12
N ARG A 28 0.34 7.20 2.45
CA ARG A 28 -0.24 8.23 1.59
C ARG A 28 0.75 9.35 1.35
N VAL A 29 1.02 9.62 0.08
CA VAL A 29 1.87 10.76 -0.32
C VAL A 29 1.01 12.02 -0.32
N ARG A 30 1.46 13.10 0.34
CA ARG A 30 0.80 14.40 0.24
C ARG A 30 1.23 15.16 -1.02
N PRO A 31 0.34 15.94 -1.64
CA PRO A 31 0.76 16.93 -2.63
C PRO A 31 1.73 17.97 -2.06
N LEU A 32 2.59 18.50 -2.93
CA LEU A 32 3.37 19.70 -2.64
C LEU A 32 2.43 20.88 -2.35
N ASN A 33 2.73 21.62 -1.29
CA ASN A 33 2.01 22.81 -0.91
C ASN A 33 2.45 24.01 -1.78
N GLN A 34 1.75 25.14 -1.66
CA GLN A 34 2.06 26.33 -2.47
C GLN A 34 3.45 26.90 -2.18
N SER A 35 3.87 26.95 -0.92
CA SER A 35 5.18 27.48 -0.53
C SER A 35 6.33 26.67 -1.14
N GLU A 36 6.21 25.34 -1.17
CA GLU A 36 7.17 24.42 -1.78
C GLU A 36 7.27 24.63 -3.29
N LYS A 37 6.11 24.76 -3.95
CA LYS A 37 6.04 25.04 -5.39
C LYS A 37 6.69 26.38 -5.73
N SER A 38 6.40 27.43 -4.98
CA SER A 38 6.97 28.77 -5.19
C SER A 38 8.49 28.81 -4.98
N LYS A 39 9.03 27.92 -4.14
CA LYS A 39 10.47 27.76 -3.93
C LYS A 39 11.15 26.85 -4.96
N GLY A 40 10.43 26.35 -5.97
CA GLY A 40 10.97 25.45 -6.98
C GLY A 40 11.29 24.05 -6.43
N SER A 41 10.57 23.59 -5.41
CA SER A 41 10.70 22.23 -4.91
C SER A 41 9.99 21.24 -5.84
N HIS A 42 10.58 20.06 -6.01
CA HIS A 42 10.05 18.99 -6.87
C HIS A 42 9.81 17.73 -6.03
N SER A 43 8.80 16.93 -6.39
CA SER A 43 8.55 15.66 -5.72
C SER A 43 9.66 14.67 -6.05
N ILE A 44 10.22 14.04 -5.02
CA ILE A 44 11.18 12.93 -5.15
C ILE A 44 10.53 11.56 -4.93
N ILE A 45 9.22 11.53 -4.72
CA ILE A 45 8.45 10.33 -4.42
C ILE A 45 7.68 9.90 -5.67
N ASP A 46 7.79 8.63 -6.01
CA ASP A 46 7.03 7.96 -7.07
C ASP A 46 6.32 6.72 -6.51
N VAL A 47 5.04 6.54 -6.83
CA VAL A 47 4.23 5.41 -6.34
C VAL A 47 3.93 4.48 -7.49
N LYS A 48 4.40 3.23 -7.40
CA LYS A 48 4.22 2.19 -8.42
C LYS A 48 3.27 1.10 -7.94
N ASN A 49 2.37 0.69 -8.84
CA ASN A 49 1.46 -0.45 -8.63
C ASN A 49 0.63 -0.38 -7.33
N HIS A 50 0.42 0.82 -6.79
CA HIS A 50 -0.26 1.06 -5.51
C HIS A 50 0.31 0.30 -4.29
N ARG A 51 1.57 -0.15 -4.35
CA ARG A 51 2.22 -0.89 -3.26
C ARG A 51 3.69 -0.52 -3.07
N GLU A 52 4.37 -0.13 -4.12
CA GLU A 52 5.77 0.28 -4.07
C GLU A 52 5.85 1.81 -4.03
N VAL A 53 6.66 2.35 -3.13
CA VAL A 53 7.03 3.77 -3.08
C VAL A 53 8.53 3.87 -3.31
N SER A 54 8.91 4.60 -4.36
CA SER A 54 10.30 4.91 -4.70
C SER A 54 10.63 6.33 -4.27
N VAL A 55 11.76 6.52 -3.60
CA VAL A 55 12.26 7.82 -3.14
C VAL A 55 13.63 8.07 -3.78
N ALA A 56 13.73 9.10 -4.59
CA ALA A 56 14.98 9.52 -5.20
C ALA A 56 15.82 10.34 -4.19
N THR A 57 17.01 9.85 -3.85
CA THR A 57 17.95 10.49 -2.94
C THR A 57 19.23 10.87 -3.67
N LYS A 58 19.79 12.05 -3.34
CA LYS A 58 21.19 12.35 -3.67
C LYS A 58 22.06 11.72 -2.60
N GLU A 59 23.00 10.86 -2.99
CA GLU A 59 23.96 10.33 -2.04
C GLU A 59 24.98 11.40 -1.68
N PRO A 60 25.14 11.76 -0.39
CA PRO A 60 26.20 12.68 0.01
C PRO A 60 27.56 12.00 -0.23
N GLY A 61 28.34 12.55 -1.17
CA GLY A 61 29.74 12.17 -1.39
C GLY A 61 30.07 11.47 -2.72
N PHE A 62 29.09 10.93 -3.45
CA PHE A 62 29.37 10.13 -4.66
C PHE A 62 28.82 10.68 -5.98
N GLY A 63 28.20 11.87 -5.99
CA GLY A 63 27.67 12.49 -7.22
C GLY A 63 26.55 11.69 -7.92
N GLY A 64 26.17 10.53 -7.38
CA GLY A 64 25.16 9.64 -7.93
C GLY A 64 23.77 9.90 -7.37
N HIS A 65 22.77 9.69 -8.23
CA HIS A 65 21.37 9.57 -7.84
C HIS A 65 21.09 8.12 -7.42
N SER A 66 20.69 7.89 -6.17
CA SER A 66 20.21 6.59 -5.71
C SER A 66 18.70 6.62 -5.51
N THR A 67 18.03 5.48 -5.73
CA THR A 67 16.59 5.35 -5.51
C THR A 67 16.34 4.29 -4.46
N LYS A 68 15.72 4.69 -3.34
CA LYS A 68 15.28 3.75 -2.30
C LYS A 68 13.85 3.32 -2.57
N LYS A 69 13.56 2.04 -2.41
CA LYS A 69 12.23 1.47 -2.64
C LYS A 69 11.66 0.88 -1.36
N PHE A 70 10.38 1.10 -1.13
CA PHE A 70 9.64 0.61 0.03
C PHE A 70 8.35 -0.05 -0.45
N SER A 71 7.99 -1.17 0.16
CA SER A 71 6.77 -1.92 -0.17
C SER A 71 5.79 -1.88 1.00
N PHE A 72 4.52 -1.62 0.68
CA PHE A 72 3.41 -1.50 1.62
C PHE A 72 2.22 -2.34 1.16
N ASP A 73 1.25 -2.57 2.04
CA ASP A 73 0.00 -3.24 1.67
C ASP A 73 -0.81 -2.40 0.68
N ARG A 74 -0.76 -1.06 0.86
CA ARG A 74 -1.32 -0.06 -0.04
C ARG A 74 -0.52 1.25 -0.01
N ALA A 75 -0.35 1.85 -1.17
CA ALA A 75 0.23 3.17 -1.36
C ALA A 75 -0.72 4.08 -2.14
N PHE A 76 -1.02 5.26 -1.58
CA PHE A 76 -1.91 6.27 -2.14
C PHE A 76 -1.11 7.41 -2.78
N ASN A 77 -1.54 7.80 -3.97
CA ASN A 77 -0.94 8.89 -4.74
C ASN A 77 -1.27 10.26 -4.12
N PRO A 78 -0.52 11.33 -4.46
CA PRO A 78 -0.86 12.70 -4.08
C PRO A 78 -2.30 13.10 -4.45
N ASN A 79 -2.81 12.56 -5.54
CA ASN A 79 -4.14 12.88 -6.06
C ASN A 79 -5.27 12.08 -5.40
N SER A 80 -4.96 11.13 -4.51
CA SER A 80 -5.96 10.30 -3.83
C SER A 80 -6.78 11.15 -2.86
N LYS A 81 -8.11 11.07 -2.97
CA LYS A 81 -9.03 11.82 -2.11
C LYS A 81 -9.19 11.11 -0.76
N GLN A 82 -9.58 11.88 0.26
CA GLN A 82 -9.83 11.32 1.59
C GLN A 82 -10.90 10.22 1.57
N VAL A 83 -11.95 10.42 0.76
CA VAL A 83 -13.02 9.43 0.61
C VAL A 83 -12.50 8.10 0.05
N ASP A 84 -11.51 8.13 -0.85
CA ASP A 84 -10.95 6.92 -1.44
C ASP A 84 -10.12 6.15 -0.40
N VAL A 85 -9.31 6.87 0.38
CA VAL A 85 -8.52 6.29 1.48
C VAL A 85 -9.45 5.68 2.54
N TYR A 86 -10.51 6.39 2.92
CA TYR A 86 -11.49 5.90 3.88
C TYR A 86 -12.20 4.62 3.40
N LYS A 87 -12.65 4.61 2.14
CA LYS A 87 -13.33 3.46 1.54
C LYS A 87 -12.45 2.22 1.49
N GLU A 88 -11.16 2.39 1.21
CA GLU A 88 -10.25 1.26 1.06
C GLU A 88 -9.69 0.76 2.39
N VAL A 89 -9.44 1.66 3.35
CA VAL A 89 -8.78 1.32 4.62
C VAL A 89 -9.78 1.10 5.75
N VAL A 90 -10.76 2.00 5.90
CA VAL A 90 -11.61 2.05 7.10
C VAL A 90 -12.91 1.27 6.91
N MET A 91 -13.53 1.30 5.72
CA MET A 91 -14.80 0.59 5.51
C MET A 91 -14.74 -0.90 5.85
N PRO A 92 -13.70 -1.68 5.45
CA PRO A 92 -13.61 -3.09 5.81
C PRO A 92 -13.52 -3.32 7.33
N LEU A 93 -12.92 -2.38 8.08
CA LEU A 93 -12.81 -2.47 9.54
C LEU A 93 -14.15 -2.24 10.24
N LEU A 94 -15.11 -1.56 9.60
CA LEU A 94 -16.41 -1.31 10.21
C LEU A 94 -17.20 -2.60 10.40
N ASP A 95 -17.11 -3.52 9.46
CA ASP A 95 -17.77 -4.82 9.56
C ASP A 95 -17.20 -5.61 10.77
N GLU A 96 -15.88 -5.61 10.93
CA GLU A 96 -15.22 -6.23 12.09
C GLU A 96 -15.64 -5.58 13.42
N VAL A 97 -15.73 -4.25 13.48
CA VAL A 97 -16.21 -3.55 14.69
C VAL A 97 -17.64 -3.92 15.03
N LEU A 98 -18.52 -4.04 14.02
CA LEU A 98 -19.92 -4.42 14.21
C LEU A 98 -20.08 -5.88 14.66
N GLU A 99 -19.15 -6.75 14.28
CA GLU A 99 -19.06 -8.13 14.77
C GLU A 99 -18.50 -8.23 16.20
N GLY A 100 -18.04 -7.11 16.77
CA GLY A 100 -17.55 -7.02 18.15
C GLY A 100 -16.03 -7.11 18.28
N TYR A 101 -15.29 -6.96 17.18
CA TYR A 101 -13.82 -6.92 17.22
C TYR A 101 -13.30 -5.51 17.54
N ASN A 102 -12.14 -5.46 18.19
CA ASN A 102 -11.45 -4.20 18.47
C ASN A 102 -10.50 -3.86 17.32
N CYS A 103 -10.79 -2.77 16.60
CA CYS A 103 -9.92 -2.25 15.55
C CYS A 103 -9.22 -0.96 16.00
N THR A 104 -8.01 -0.69 15.52
CA THR A 104 -7.26 0.54 15.82
C THR A 104 -6.59 1.06 14.55
N VAL A 105 -6.70 2.37 14.31
CA VAL A 105 -6.10 3.05 13.15
C VAL A 105 -5.18 4.16 13.65
N PHE A 106 -3.98 4.23 13.07
CA PHE A 106 -3.00 5.30 13.32
C PHE A 106 -2.93 6.24 12.10
N ALA A 107 -2.81 7.55 12.33
CA ALA A 107 -2.69 8.59 11.30
C ALA A 107 -1.78 9.74 11.75
#